data_AF-A0AAW2CBL8-F1
#
_entry.id   AF-A0AAW2CBL8-F1
#
_cell.length_a   1.000
_cell.length_b   1.000
_cell.length_c   1.000
_cell.angle_alpha   90.00
_cell.angle_beta   90.00
_cell.angle_gamma   90.00
#
_symmetry.space_group_name_H-M   'P 1'
#
loop_
_entity.id
_entity.type
_entity.pdbx_description
1 polymer ?
#
loop_
_entity_poly.entity_id
_entity_poly.type
_entity_poly.pdbx_seq_one_letter_code
_entity_poly.pdbx_strand_id
1 'polypeptide(L)'
;MEKFCTEEAAAICKIPLSGRNIVDSVVWLHTKNGKYSVKFGYHVARKVMRNDDGVGSLVGVGGQQIWKKIWQLHVPNKIKIYEWRACQDILPSRVNLVQRKIVTEKGYQCCIGVPEYALHAIWECGVAQDVWAGCAIKLQKCSTDFPDIVALLEYVLDKFSAAEIEAFLVQAWFI
;
A
#
# COMPACT_ATOMS: atom_id res chain seq x y z
N MET A 1 -19.35 3.63 -40.16
CA MET A 1 -19.96 2.34 -39.79
C MET A 1 -18.90 1.28 -40.00
N GLU A 2 -18.20 0.90 -38.94
CA GLU A 2 -17.25 -0.22 -38.99
C GLU A 2 -18.05 -1.51 -39.18
N LYS A 3 -17.64 -2.32 -40.15
CA LYS A 3 -18.25 -3.61 -40.45
C LYS A 3 -17.45 -4.70 -39.74
N PHE A 4 -18.14 -5.60 -39.05
CA PHE A 4 -17.54 -6.80 -38.46
C PHE A 4 -16.81 -7.63 -39.52
N CYS A 5 -15.71 -8.28 -39.17
CA CYS A 5 -15.06 -9.22 -40.09
C CYS A 5 -15.95 -10.46 -40.30
N THR A 6 -15.69 -11.24 -41.35
CA THR A 6 -16.51 -12.41 -41.71
C THR A 6 -16.60 -13.44 -40.59
N GLU A 7 -15.53 -13.58 -39.82
CA GLU A 7 -15.44 -14.52 -38.69
C GLU A 7 -16.29 -14.05 -37.51
N GLU A 8 -16.22 -12.76 -37.17
CA GLU A 8 -17.05 -12.13 -36.14
C GLU A 8 -18.54 -12.18 -36.50
N ALA A 9 -18.88 -11.85 -37.74
CA ALA A 9 -20.26 -11.90 -38.22
C ALA A 9 -20.83 -13.33 -38.13
N ALA A 10 -20.04 -14.34 -38.53
CA ALA A 10 -20.43 -15.74 -38.42
C ALA A 10 -20.59 -16.18 -36.96
N ALA A 11 -19.77 -15.66 -36.03
CA ALA A 11 -19.90 -15.94 -34.61
C ALA A 11 -21.13 -15.27 -33.99
N ILE A 12 -21.42 -14.01 -34.34
CA ILE A 12 -22.60 -13.27 -33.88
C ILE A 12 -23.89 -13.99 -34.31
N CYS A 13 -23.96 -14.48 -35.55
CA CYS A 13 -25.11 -15.23 -36.06
C CYS A 13 -25.36 -16.56 -35.34
N LYS A 14 -24.38 -17.09 -34.59
CA LYS A 14 -24.54 -18.32 -33.80
C LYS A 14 -25.09 -18.05 -32.40
N ILE A 15 -25.21 -16.80 -31.97
CA ILE A 15 -25.77 -16.46 -30.65
C ILE A 15 -27.27 -16.81 -30.67
N PRO A 16 -27.74 -17.74 -29.81
CA PRO A 16 -29.15 -18.11 -29.77
C PRO A 16 -29.99 -16.91 -29.35
N LEU A 17 -30.90 -16.47 -30.22
CA LEU A 17 -31.86 -15.42 -29.88
C LEU A 17 -33.00 -16.02 -29.04
N SER A 18 -33.48 -15.22 -28.09
CA SER A 18 -34.69 -15.57 -27.35
C SER A 18 -35.87 -15.69 -28.31
N GLY A 19 -36.59 -16.82 -28.29
CA GLY A 19 -37.86 -16.97 -29.03
C GLY A 19 -39.00 -16.09 -28.49
N ARG A 20 -38.78 -15.44 -27.35
CA ARG A 20 -39.68 -14.40 -26.82
C ARG A 20 -39.26 -13.07 -27.43
N ASN A 21 -40.18 -12.41 -28.12
CA ASN A 21 -40.01 -11.07 -28.69
C ASN A 21 -39.98 -10.02 -27.58
N ILE A 22 -38.84 -9.92 -26.89
CA ILE A 22 -38.58 -8.97 -25.81
C ILE A 22 -37.64 -7.91 -26.36
N VAL A 23 -37.87 -6.65 -25.98
CA VAL A 23 -36.99 -5.53 -26.35
C VAL A 23 -35.62 -5.71 -25.71
N ASP A 24 -34.56 -5.50 -26.50
CA ASP A 24 -33.19 -5.54 -26.00
C ASP A 24 -32.98 -4.52 -24.87
N SER A 25 -32.21 -4.95 -23.86
CA SER A 25 -31.86 -4.09 -22.73
C SER A 25 -30.42 -4.30 -22.32
N VAL A 26 -29.78 -3.23 -21.85
CA VAL A 26 -28.41 -3.29 -21.34
C VAL A 26 -28.43 -3.94 -19.96
N VAL A 27 -27.69 -5.04 -19.82
CA VAL A 27 -27.62 -5.84 -18.60
C VAL A 27 -26.18 -5.86 -18.09
N TRP A 28 -25.99 -5.56 -16.81
CA TRP A 28 -24.71 -5.71 -16.15
C TRP A 28 -24.44 -7.17 -15.75
N LEU A 29 -23.50 -7.81 -16.44
CA LEU A 29 -23.15 -9.23 -16.30
C LEU A 29 -22.80 -9.65 -14.86
N HIS A 30 -22.25 -8.73 -14.06
CA HIS A 30 -21.76 -9.05 -12.72
C HIS A 30 -22.83 -8.95 -11.62
N THR A 31 -24.10 -8.80 -11.98
CA THR A 31 -25.21 -8.75 -11.03
C THR A 31 -26.35 -9.66 -11.47
N LYS A 32 -26.92 -10.44 -10.54
CA LYS A 32 -28.02 -11.37 -10.83
C LYS A 32 -29.29 -10.71 -11.35
N ASN A 33 -29.51 -9.44 -11.00
CA ASN A 33 -30.65 -8.64 -11.45
C ASN A 33 -30.32 -7.78 -12.68
N GLY A 34 -29.10 -7.89 -13.23
CA GLY A 34 -28.69 -7.14 -14.41
C GLY A 34 -28.50 -5.64 -14.22
N LYS A 35 -28.66 -5.10 -13.00
CA LYS A 35 -28.62 -3.65 -12.76
C LYS A 35 -27.22 -3.21 -12.35
N TYR A 36 -26.69 -2.24 -13.08
CA TYR A 36 -25.46 -1.58 -12.68
C TYR A 36 -25.67 -0.71 -11.42
N SER A 37 -24.67 -0.72 -10.54
CA SER A 37 -24.54 0.22 -9.44
C SER A 37 -23.06 0.54 -9.24
N VAL A 38 -22.74 1.79 -8.90
CA VAL A 38 -21.37 2.25 -8.62
C VAL A 38 -20.67 1.33 -7.61
N LYS A 39 -21.38 0.84 -6.60
CA LYS A 39 -20.84 -0.10 -5.60
C LYS A 39 -20.33 -1.40 -6.25
N PHE A 40 -21.16 -2.05 -7.06
CA PHE A 40 -20.78 -3.29 -7.74
C PHE A 40 -19.75 -3.05 -8.84
N GLY A 41 -19.86 -1.94 -9.57
CA GLY A 41 -18.86 -1.50 -10.53
C GLY A 41 -17.48 -1.34 -9.89
N TYR A 42 -17.40 -0.66 -8.73
CA TYR A 42 -16.16 -0.51 -7.97
C TYR A 42 -15.58 -1.86 -7.53
N HIS A 43 -16.41 -2.79 -7.05
CA HIS A 43 -15.95 -4.13 -6.66
C HIS A 43 -15.37 -4.92 -7.85
N VAL A 44 -16.00 -4.85 -9.02
CA VAL A 44 -15.49 -5.48 -10.24
C VAL A 44 -14.19 -4.83 -10.68
N ALA A 45 -14.14 -3.49 -10.75
CA ALA A 45 -12.93 -2.74 -11.10
C ALA A 45 -11.75 -3.08 -10.16
N ARG A 46 -11.99 -3.10 -8.85
CA ARG A 46 -10.99 -3.52 -7.85
C ARG A 46 -10.50 -4.95 -8.07
N LYS A 47 -11.36 -5.87 -8.50
CA LYS A 47 -10.97 -7.26 -8.76
C LYS A 47 -10.14 -7.39 -10.04
N VAL A 48 -10.48 -6.61 -11.08
CA VAL A 48 -9.71 -6.56 -12.33
C VAL A 48 -8.35 -5.93 -12.09
N MET A 49 -8.29 -4.78 -11.41
CA MET A 49 -7.01 -4.11 -11.06
C MET A 49 -6.11 -5.00 -10.20
N ARG A 50 -6.67 -5.77 -9.26
CA ARG A 50 -5.90 -6.76 -8.46
C ARG A 50 -5.34 -7.92 -9.26
N ASN A 51 -5.92 -8.23 -10.42
CA ASN A 51 -5.45 -9.32 -11.27
C ASN A 51 -4.42 -8.85 -12.30
N ASP A 52 -4.44 -7.57 -12.67
CA ASP A 52 -3.53 -6.98 -13.66
C ASP A 52 -2.27 -6.40 -13.00
N ASP A 53 -2.40 -5.88 -11.77
CA ASP A 53 -1.29 -5.44 -10.97
C ASP A 53 -0.94 -6.50 -9.92
N GLY A 54 0.23 -7.13 -10.08
CA GLY A 54 0.98 -7.75 -8.97
C GLY A 54 1.36 -6.77 -7.84
N VAL A 55 0.76 -5.58 -7.84
CA VAL A 55 0.81 -4.55 -6.79
C VAL A 55 -0.53 -4.57 -6.05
N GLY A 56 -0.88 -5.74 -5.51
CA GLY A 56 -1.68 -5.76 -4.30
C GLY A 56 -0.94 -4.93 -3.25
N SER A 57 -1.66 -4.21 -2.38
CA SER A 57 -1.08 -3.56 -1.20
C SER A 57 0.12 -4.36 -0.71
N LEU A 58 1.28 -3.71 -0.52
CA LEU A 58 2.49 -4.33 0.05
C LEU A 58 2.23 -5.15 1.33
N VAL A 59 1.05 -4.96 1.92
CA VAL A 59 0.36 -5.86 2.84
C VAL A 59 -0.11 -7.14 2.12
N GLY A 60 0.84 -8.04 1.83
CA GLY A 60 0.56 -9.46 1.69
C GLY A 60 -0.11 -10.04 2.96
N VAL A 61 -0.28 -11.36 3.02
CA VAL A 61 -0.84 -12.05 4.20
C VAL A 61 -0.15 -11.65 5.52
N GLY A 62 1.12 -11.22 5.47
CA GLY A 62 1.88 -10.66 6.61
C GLY A 62 1.33 -9.34 7.13
N GLY A 63 1.01 -8.37 6.26
CA GLY A 63 0.59 -7.05 6.71
C GLY A 63 -0.76 -7.03 7.44
N GLN A 64 -1.67 -7.98 7.20
CA GLN A 64 -2.91 -8.08 7.98
C GLN A 64 -2.63 -8.40 9.46
N GLN A 65 -1.59 -9.20 9.73
CA GLN A 65 -1.21 -9.58 11.10
C GLN A 65 -0.49 -8.42 11.81
N ILE A 66 0.38 -7.71 11.09
CA ILE A 66 1.06 -6.48 11.58
C ILE A 66 0.03 -5.48 12.08
N TRP A 67 -0.96 -5.14 11.24
CA TRP A 67 -1.96 -4.14 11.60
C TRP A 67 -2.79 -4.56 12.81
N LYS A 68 -3.18 -5.84 12.89
CA LYS A 68 -3.91 -6.33 14.06
C LYS A 68 -3.15 -6.08 15.37
N LYS A 69 -1.84 -6.33 15.39
CA LYS A 69 -0.99 -6.04 16.56
C LYS A 69 -0.89 -4.54 16.83
N ILE A 70 -0.55 -3.74 15.82
CA ILE A 70 -0.36 -2.28 15.97
C ILE A 70 -1.63 -1.58 16.49
N TRP A 71 -2.81 -1.98 15.99
CA TRP A 71 -4.07 -1.39 16.42
C TRP A 71 -4.42 -1.68 17.88
N GLN A 72 -3.89 -2.76 18.46
CA GLN A 72 -4.08 -3.13 19.88
C GLN A 72 -3.15 -2.37 20.83
N LEU A 73 -2.10 -1.73 20.34
CA LEU A 73 -1.14 -0.98 21.17
C LEU A 73 -1.74 0.29 21.77
N HIS A 74 -1.24 0.69 22.94
CA HIS A 74 -1.66 1.87 23.69
C HIS A 74 -0.91 3.14 23.27
N VAL A 75 -0.91 3.42 21.96
CA VAL A 75 -0.38 4.67 21.40
C VAL A 75 -1.49 5.51 20.76
N PRO A 76 -1.34 6.85 20.71
CA PRO A 76 -2.26 7.73 20.01
C PRO A 76 -2.50 7.29 18.55
N ASN A 77 -3.74 7.36 18.08
CA ASN A 77 -4.11 6.96 16.71
C ASN A 77 -3.31 7.68 15.63
N LYS A 78 -2.86 8.92 15.88
CA LYS A 78 -1.98 9.67 14.96
C LYS A 78 -0.67 8.93 14.65
N ILE A 79 -0.12 8.23 15.64
CA ILE A 79 1.12 7.44 15.50
C ILE A 79 0.82 6.19 14.68
N LYS A 80 -0.26 5.47 15.00
CA LYS A 80 -0.71 4.30 14.22
C LYS A 80 -0.91 4.64 12.73
N ILE A 81 -1.46 5.81 12.43
CA ILE A 81 -1.65 6.31 11.06
C ILE A 81 -0.31 6.68 10.43
N TYR A 82 0.62 7.30 11.17
CA TYR A 82 1.97 7.59 10.69
C TYR A 82 2.69 6.32 10.26
N GLU A 83 2.70 5.28 11.09
CA GLU A 83 3.30 3.98 10.80
C GLU A 83 2.66 3.31 9.57
N TRP A 84 1.33 3.40 9.46
CA TRP A 84 0.62 2.94 8.27
C TRP A 84 1.07 3.66 7.00
N ARG A 85 1.26 4.98 7.06
CA ARG A 85 1.78 5.74 5.92
C ARG A 85 3.24 5.40 5.61
N ALA A 86 4.05 5.13 6.64
CA ALA A 86 5.43 4.72 6.51
C ALA A 86 5.54 3.37 5.77
N CYS A 87 4.74 2.37 6.17
CA CYS A 87 4.65 1.07 5.51
C CYS A 87 4.12 1.09 4.08
N GLN A 88 3.39 2.14 3.68
CA GLN A 88 2.93 2.31 2.30
C GLN A 88 3.89 3.16 1.48
N ASP A 89 5.03 3.56 2.04
CA ASP A 89 6.00 4.50 1.46
C ASP A 89 5.33 5.76 0.90
N ILE A 90 4.38 6.34 1.65
CA ILE A 90 3.66 7.57 1.26
C ILE A 90 3.97 8.77 2.13
N LEU A 91 4.94 8.64 3.05
CA LEU A 91 5.49 9.78 3.80
C LEU A 91 6.12 10.80 2.83
N PRO A 92 6.18 12.08 3.21
CA PRO A 92 6.77 13.14 2.39
C PRO A 92 8.31 13.06 2.38
N SER A 93 8.86 11.88 2.11
CA SER A 93 10.29 11.66 1.88
C SER A 93 10.74 12.38 0.61
N ARG A 94 12.03 12.71 0.50
CA ARG A 94 12.53 13.42 -0.68
C ARG A 94 12.22 12.68 -1.96
N VAL A 95 12.40 11.35 -1.97
CA VAL A 95 12.11 10.51 -3.13
C VAL A 95 10.63 10.67 -3.53
N ASN A 96 9.71 10.62 -2.57
CA ASN A 96 8.28 10.76 -2.84
C ASN A 96 7.90 12.18 -3.29
N LEU A 97 8.52 13.20 -2.73
CA LEU A 97 8.29 14.60 -3.14
C LEU A 97 8.76 14.85 -4.58
N VAL A 98 9.90 14.27 -4.98
CA VAL A 98 10.42 14.36 -6.35
C VAL A 98 9.52 13.58 -7.32
N GLN A 99 9.10 12.36 -6.96
CA GLN A 99 8.17 11.57 -7.77
C GLN A 99 6.84 12.30 -7.99
N ARG A 100 6.35 13.03 -6.98
CA ARG A 100 5.14 13.86 -7.05
C ARG A 100 5.36 15.22 -7.71
N LYS A 101 6.58 15.52 -8.18
CA LYS A 101 6.96 16.79 -8.82
C LYS A 101 6.75 18.02 -7.92
N ILE A 102 6.78 17.83 -6.60
CA ILE A 102 6.69 18.92 -5.61
C ILE A 102 8.06 19.57 -5.45
N VAL A 103 9.14 18.79 -5.50
CA VAL A 103 10.52 19.25 -5.43
C VAL A 103 11.24 18.86 -6.72
N THR A 104 12.03 19.78 -7.27
CA THR A 104 12.71 19.61 -8.56
C THR A 104 14.11 19.01 -8.41
N GLU A 105 14.77 19.24 -7.28
CA GLU A 105 16.14 18.78 -7.04
C GLU A 105 16.16 17.42 -6.34
N LYS A 106 16.97 16.49 -6.87
CA LYS A 106 17.37 15.25 -6.19
C LYS A 106 18.43 15.54 -5.12
N GLY A 107 18.23 16.59 -4.34
CA GLY A 107 19.14 16.98 -3.27
C GLY A 107 19.01 16.03 -2.10
N TYR A 108 20.12 15.44 -1.70
CA TYR A 108 20.24 14.65 -0.48
C TYR A 108 20.26 15.58 0.73
N GLN A 109 19.20 15.58 1.53
CA GLN A 109 19.03 16.60 2.57
C GLN A 109 19.79 16.26 3.86
N CYS A 110 19.88 14.96 4.20
CA CYS A 110 20.61 14.46 5.36
C CYS A 110 21.87 13.64 5.02
N CYS A 111 21.80 12.74 4.03
CA CYS A 111 22.90 11.82 3.70
C CYS A 111 23.35 11.96 2.25
N ILE A 112 24.53 12.53 2.02
CA ILE A 112 25.09 12.75 0.68
C ILE A 112 25.15 11.43 -0.10
N GLY A 113 24.52 11.38 -1.28
CA GLY A 113 24.58 10.24 -2.18
C GLY A 113 23.57 9.12 -1.91
N VAL A 114 22.84 9.16 -0.78
CA VAL A 114 21.86 8.12 -0.42
C VAL A 114 20.44 8.63 -0.58
N PRO A 115 19.61 8.03 -1.46
CA PRO A 115 18.22 8.44 -1.62
C PRO A 115 17.44 8.29 -0.31
N GLU A 116 16.78 9.37 0.07
CA GLU A 116 16.00 9.45 1.30
C GLU A 116 14.61 8.84 1.09
N TYR A 117 14.54 7.51 1.21
CA TYR A 117 13.29 6.76 1.38
C TYR A 117 12.81 6.84 2.83
N ALA A 118 11.57 6.44 3.10
CA ALA A 118 11.03 6.44 4.46
C ALA A 118 11.88 5.61 5.44
N LEU A 119 12.36 4.42 5.01
CA LEU A 119 13.23 3.57 5.82
C LEU A 119 14.55 4.27 6.14
N HIS A 120 15.15 4.93 5.14
CA HIS A 120 16.39 5.67 5.33
C HIS A 120 16.19 6.82 6.31
N ALA A 121 15.15 7.63 6.11
CA ALA A 121 14.87 8.79 6.95
C ALA A 121 14.61 8.41 8.42
N ILE A 122 13.91 7.29 8.66
CA ILE A 122 13.47 6.89 10.01
C ILE A 122 14.50 6.00 10.70
N TRP A 123 15.16 5.08 9.97
CA TRP A 123 16.00 4.04 10.56
C TRP A 123 17.46 4.16 10.15
N GLU A 124 17.80 4.21 8.87
CA GLU A 124 19.21 4.02 8.44
C GLU A 124 20.08 5.28 8.55
N CYS A 125 19.48 6.46 8.44
CA CYS A 125 20.18 7.74 8.40
C CYS A 125 21.03 7.95 9.65
N GLY A 126 22.26 8.46 9.50
CA GLY A 126 23.15 8.76 10.63
C GLY A 126 22.52 9.72 11.66
N VAL A 127 21.77 10.72 11.18
CA VAL A 127 21.04 11.65 12.07
C VAL A 127 19.91 10.94 12.81
N ALA A 128 19.16 10.08 12.14
CA ALA A 128 18.14 9.25 12.79
C ALA A 128 18.78 8.33 13.83
N GLN A 129 19.96 7.79 13.54
CA GLN A 129 20.71 6.93 14.46
C GLN A 129 21.14 7.67 15.73
N ASP A 130 21.51 8.95 15.63
CA ASP A 130 21.80 9.76 16.81
C ASP A 130 20.54 9.95 17.69
N VAL A 131 19.38 10.12 17.06
CA VAL A 131 18.09 10.18 17.76
C VAL A 131 17.77 8.84 18.46
N TRP A 132 18.00 7.71 17.78
CA TRP A 132 17.80 6.38 18.36
C TRP A 132 18.78 6.07 19.50
N ALA A 133 20.03 6.55 19.42
CA ALA A 133 21.04 6.36 20.46
C ALA A 133 20.65 7.06 21.79
N GLY A 134 19.88 8.14 21.71
CA GLY A 134 19.33 8.83 22.88
C GLY A 134 18.07 8.20 23.48
N CYS A 135 17.50 7.17 22.83
CA CYS A 135 16.28 6.54 23.31
C CYS A 135 16.52 5.71 24.58
N ALA A 136 15.59 5.76 25.52
CA ALA A 136 15.65 4.98 26.76
C ALA A 136 15.54 3.47 26.52
N ILE A 137 14.98 3.06 25.38
CA ILE A 137 14.96 1.67 24.96
C ILE A 137 16.29 1.35 24.31
N LYS A 138 16.99 0.37 24.86
CA LYS A 138 18.13 -0.27 24.18
C LYS A 138 17.60 -1.09 23.02
N LEU A 139 17.21 -0.42 21.95
CA LEU A 139 17.15 -1.03 20.63
C LEU A 139 18.61 -1.25 20.24
N GLN A 140 19.19 -2.32 20.76
CA GLN A 140 20.57 -2.70 20.51
C GLN A 140 20.66 -3.03 19.02
N LYS A 141 20.98 -2.00 18.23
CA LYS A 141 20.81 -1.89 16.78
C LYS A 141 20.73 -3.27 16.10
N CYS A 142 19.51 -3.74 15.93
CA CYS A 142 19.25 -5.05 15.37
C CYS A 142 19.27 -4.95 13.85
N SER A 143 20.48 -4.92 13.28
CA SER A 143 20.72 -4.76 11.83
C SER A 143 20.22 -3.44 11.23
N THR A 144 20.93 -2.95 10.22
CA THR A 144 20.46 -1.89 9.31
C THR A 144 19.85 -2.46 8.04
N ASP A 145 19.98 -3.76 7.83
CA ASP A 145 19.74 -4.38 6.52
C ASP A 145 18.29 -4.86 6.43
N PHE A 146 17.36 -3.91 6.41
CA PHE A 146 15.95 -4.17 6.13
C PHE A 146 15.62 -3.72 4.70
N PRO A 147 14.83 -4.50 3.95
CA PRO A 147 14.42 -4.11 2.59
C PRO A 147 13.41 -2.96 2.58
N ASP A 148 12.55 -2.86 3.60
CA ASP A 148 11.53 -1.83 3.74
C ASP A 148 11.09 -1.67 5.21
N ILE A 149 10.19 -0.70 5.46
CA ILE A 149 9.62 -0.46 6.79
C ILE A 149 8.77 -1.64 7.27
N VAL A 150 8.14 -2.40 6.36
CA VAL A 150 7.30 -3.53 6.74
C VAL A 150 8.15 -4.61 7.39
N ALA A 151 9.28 -4.97 6.79
CA ALA A 151 10.23 -5.93 7.34
C ALA A 151 10.83 -5.48 8.68
N LEU A 152 11.13 -4.18 8.82
CA LEU A 152 11.56 -3.59 10.08
C LEU A 152 10.46 -3.75 11.16
N LEU A 153 9.20 -3.44 10.85
CA LEU A 153 8.10 -3.61 11.80
C LEU A 153 7.82 -5.08 12.12
N GLU A 154 7.92 -5.99 11.16
CA GLU A 154 7.78 -7.43 11.43
C GLU A 154 8.84 -7.90 12.42
N TYR A 155 10.09 -7.47 12.22
CA TYR A 155 11.18 -7.75 13.14
C TYR A 155 10.90 -7.20 14.54
N VAL A 156 10.49 -5.92 14.63
CA VAL A 156 10.21 -5.27 15.91
C VAL A 156 9.04 -5.94 16.65
N LEU A 157 7.97 -6.30 15.92
CA LEU A 157 6.79 -6.96 16.47
C LEU A 157 7.00 -8.43 16.88
N ASP A 158 8.10 -9.05 16.45
CA ASP A 158 8.51 -10.41 16.85
C ASP A 158 9.46 -10.39 18.05
N LYS A 159 10.34 -9.40 18.15
CA LYS A 159 11.43 -9.38 19.13
C LYS A 159 11.16 -8.61 20.42
N PHE A 160 10.25 -7.66 20.39
CA PHE A 160 10.05 -6.74 21.50
C PHE A 160 8.70 -6.93 22.20
N SER A 161 8.65 -6.52 23.46
CA SER A 161 7.42 -6.45 24.25
C SER A 161 6.52 -5.31 23.77
N ALA A 162 5.24 -5.33 24.16
CA ALA A 162 4.28 -4.29 23.79
C ALA A 162 4.75 -2.88 24.17
N ALA A 163 5.28 -2.70 25.39
CA ALA A 163 5.77 -1.39 25.86
C ALA A 163 6.98 -0.90 25.05
N GLU A 164 7.88 -1.81 24.65
CA GLU A 164 9.03 -1.47 23.81
C GLU A 164 8.60 -1.10 22.39
N ILE A 165 7.63 -1.83 21.83
CA ILE A 165 7.05 -1.50 20.53
C ILE A 165 6.38 -0.12 20.60
N GLU A 166 5.60 0.15 21.64
CA GLU A 166 4.91 1.45 21.80
C GLU A 166 5.90 2.61 21.79
N ALA A 167 6.98 2.51 22.56
CA ALA A 167 7.98 3.57 22.57
C ALA A 167 8.86 3.59 21.31
N PHE A 168 9.06 2.47 20.61
CA PHE A 168 9.63 2.47 19.25
C PHE A 168 8.77 3.31 18.30
N LEU A 169 7.45 3.07 18.23
CA LEU A 169 6.56 3.81 17.32
C LEU A 169 6.48 5.30 17.69
N VAL A 170 6.53 5.61 18.99
CA VAL A 170 6.57 7.01 19.46
C VAL A 170 7.87 7.69 19.03
N GLN A 171 9.01 7.02 19.17
CA GLN A 171 10.31 7.55 18.77
C GLN A 171 10.39 7.75 17.25
N ALA A 172 9.92 6.77 16.47
CA ALA A 172 9.84 6.86 15.01
C ALA A 172 8.98 8.05 14.56
N TRP A 173 7.89 8.35 15.27
CA TRP A 173 7.04 9.51 14.96
C TRP A 173 7.72 10.87 15.21
N PHE A 174 8.74 10.94 16.08
CA PHE A 174 9.51 12.17 16.32
C PHE A 174 10.59 12.43 15.27
N ILE A 175 10.89 11.42 14.43
CA ILE A 175 11.81 11.53 13.29
C ILE A 175 11.02 11.96 12.06
#